data_AF-A0A9E4Q2H5-F1
#
_entry.id   AF-A0A9E4Q2H5-F1
#
_cell.length_a   1.000
_cell.length_b   1.000
_cell.length_c   1.000
_cell.angle_alpha   90.00
_cell.angle_beta   90.00
_cell.angle_gamma   90.00
#
_symmetry.space_group_name_H-M   'P 1'
#
loop_
_entity.id
_entity.type
_entity.pdbx_description
1 polymer ?
#
loop_
_entity_poly.entity_id
_entity_poly.type
_entity_poly.pdbx_seq_one_letter_code
_entity_poly.pdbx_strand_id
1 'polypeptide(L)'
;MPGNTVVSAPKREEHQDRIMKNLHLLKPIVFLDVETTGLSTSNDRIVELTVLKVDPDGREEERSVRLNPGIPIPSAATRVHGISDVDVADKPTFSRYAKGLMSFLEGCDLGGFGIIRFDVPILQAEFRRAGLEFETEGRRVVDSLLIYHKYEPRDLASAFEKYCGKTFQEAHTSTADVRAAAEILDSQIAHYQDLSPDVEQLHELCHPREPDWIDDEGKLILSDQGPALGFGKYSGRLLQDVARLDREYLEWICTADFSNQVRETVRAVLSPGAPDG
;
A
#
# COMPACT_ATOMS: atom_id res chain seq x y z
N MET A 1 -40.27 61.50 7.20
CA MET A 1 -40.16 60.08 7.60
C MET A 1 -39.26 59.38 6.58
N PRO A 2 -37.99 59.09 6.89
CA PRO A 2 -37.14 58.32 5.98
C PRO A 2 -37.50 56.84 6.07
N GLY A 3 -37.61 56.19 4.90
CA GLY A 3 -37.94 54.78 4.74
C GLY A 3 -36.79 53.88 5.19
N ASN A 4 -37.14 52.82 5.93
CA ASN A 4 -36.20 51.82 6.41
C ASN A 4 -36.06 50.74 5.34
N THR A 5 -34.99 50.79 4.55
CA THR A 5 -34.65 49.74 3.59
C THR A 5 -34.00 48.58 4.35
N VAL A 6 -34.72 47.47 4.47
CA VAL A 6 -34.16 46.21 4.98
C VAL A 6 -33.23 45.65 3.92
N VAL A 7 -31.92 45.80 4.13
CA VAL A 7 -30.91 45.09 3.33
C VAL A 7 -30.89 43.65 3.82
N SER A 8 -31.44 42.73 3.02
CA SER A 8 -31.32 41.30 3.26
C SER A 8 -29.86 40.88 3.12
N ALA A 9 -29.30 40.28 4.17
CA ALA A 9 -27.98 39.65 4.12
C ALA A 9 -27.93 38.59 3.01
N PRO A 10 -26.77 38.40 2.33
CA PRO A 10 -26.65 37.38 1.31
C PRO A 10 -26.85 36.01 1.97
N LYS A 11 -27.70 35.18 1.35
CA LYS A 11 -27.84 33.77 1.73
C LYS A 11 -26.46 33.12 1.58
N ARG A 12 -25.93 32.55 2.66
CA ARG A 12 -24.77 31.66 2.58
C ARG A 12 -25.16 30.52 1.63
N GLU A 13 -24.47 30.41 0.50
CA GLU A 13 -24.55 29.22 -0.34
C GLU A 13 -24.16 28.01 0.51
N GLU A 14 -25.03 27.02 0.56
CA GLU A 14 -24.75 25.72 1.15
C GLU A 14 -23.53 25.14 0.41
N HIS A 15 -22.38 25.16 1.07
CA HIS A 15 -21.21 24.41 0.63
C HIS A 15 -21.60 22.93 0.70
N GLN A 16 -21.94 22.33 -0.44
CA GLN A 16 -21.77 20.89 -0.60
C GLN A 16 -20.34 20.55 -0.16
N ASP A 17 -20.19 19.55 0.70
CA ASP A 17 -18.90 19.07 1.19
C ASP A 17 -18.07 18.52 0.02
N ARG A 18 -17.34 19.41 -0.67
CA ARG A 18 -16.39 19.03 -1.73
C ARG A 18 -15.22 18.28 -1.13
N ILE A 19 -14.82 17.17 -1.75
CA ILE A 19 -13.64 16.40 -1.31
C ILE A 19 -12.35 17.20 -1.47
N MET A 20 -12.25 18.01 -2.55
CA MET A 20 -11.09 18.85 -2.83
C MET A 20 -11.38 20.33 -2.57
N LYS A 21 -10.83 20.85 -1.47
CA LYS A 21 -10.98 22.27 -1.07
C LYS A 21 -9.76 23.13 -1.39
N ASN A 22 -8.57 22.52 -1.41
CA ASN A 22 -7.28 23.23 -1.51
C ASN A 22 -6.52 23.00 -2.82
N LEU A 23 -7.06 22.16 -3.72
CA LEU A 23 -6.41 21.84 -4.99
C LEU A 23 -6.92 22.78 -6.09
N HIS A 24 -6.00 23.43 -6.78
CA HIS A 24 -6.31 24.27 -7.94
C HIS A 24 -6.18 23.45 -9.23
N LEU A 25 -7.29 23.28 -9.95
CA LEU A 25 -7.37 22.49 -11.17
C LEU A 25 -7.60 23.38 -12.38
N LEU A 26 -6.78 23.20 -13.43
CA LEU A 26 -6.99 23.83 -14.75
C LEU A 26 -7.78 22.92 -15.70
N LYS A 27 -7.71 21.62 -15.47
CA LYS A 27 -8.45 20.55 -16.15
C LYS A 27 -8.75 19.45 -15.11
N PRO A 28 -9.67 18.52 -15.40
CA PRO A 28 -10.07 17.51 -14.42
C PRO A 28 -8.89 16.62 -14.00
N ILE A 29 -8.95 16.10 -12.79
CA ILE A 29 -8.03 15.06 -12.29
C ILE A 29 -8.83 13.81 -11.96
N VAL A 30 -8.28 12.63 -12.26
CA VAL A 30 -8.86 11.35 -11.88
C VAL A 30 -7.96 10.69 -10.84
N PHE A 31 -8.51 10.49 -9.65
CA PHE A 31 -7.92 9.62 -8.66
C PHE A 31 -8.26 8.17 -8.99
N LEU A 32 -7.30 7.26 -8.91
CA LEU A 32 -7.53 5.86 -9.22
C LEU A 32 -6.82 4.95 -8.22
N ASP A 33 -7.40 3.77 -8.07
CA ASP A 33 -6.92 2.68 -7.24
C ASP A 33 -7.32 1.35 -7.89
N VAL A 34 -6.46 0.33 -7.77
CA VAL A 34 -6.67 -1.00 -8.36
C VAL A 34 -6.43 -2.12 -7.36
N GLU A 35 -7.30 -3.12 -7.42
CA GLU A 35 -7.03 -4.43 -6.84
C GLU A 35 -6.60 -5.38 -7.94
N THR A 36 -5.61 -6.24 -7.66
CA THR A 36 -4.94 -7.03 -8.70
C THR A 36 -4.69 -8.46 -8.27
N THR A 37 -4.41 -9.34 -9.25
CA THR A 37 -4.02 -10.73 -8.99
C THR A 37 -2.63 -10.87 -8.34
N GLY A 38 -1.86 -9.78 -8.23
CA GLY A 38 -0.50 -9.79 -7.73
C GLY A 38 0.24 -8.48 -7.99
N LEU A 39 1.54 -8.45 -7.67
CA LEU A 39 2.36 -7.23 -7.65
C LEU A 39 3.17 -6.98 -8.93
N SER A 40 3.02 -7.81 -9.96
CA SER A 40 3.71 -7.64 -11.24
C SER A 40 2.87 -6.81 -12.21
N THR A 41 3.26 -5.56 -12.45
CA THR A 41 2.57 -4.68 -13.41
C THR A 41 2.55 -5.20 -14.85
N SER A 42 3.43 -6.15 -15.19
CA SER A 42 3.52 -6.75 -16.53
C SER A 42 2.77 -8.07 -16.68
N ASN A 43 2.62 -8.85 -15.61
CA ASN A 43 2.03 -10.20 -15.66
C ASN A 43 0.66 -10.28 -14.99
N ASP A 44 0.46 -9.52 -13.91
CA ASP A 44 -0.78 -9.53 -13.15
C ASP A 44 -1.88 -8.71 -13.83
N ARG A 45 -3.11 -8.97 -13.38
CA ARG A 45 -4.35 -8.45 -13.96
C ARG A 45 -5.13 -7.66 -12.92
N ILE A 46 -5.85 -6.64 -13.37
CA ILE A 46 -6.78 -5.89 -12.52
C ILE A 46 -8.04 -6.72 -12.28
N VAL A 47 -8.46 -6.83 -11.01
CA VAL A 47 -9.70 -7.50 -10.55
C VAL A 47 -10.75 -6.50 -10.08
N GLU A 48 -10.35 -5.33 -9.60
CA GLU A 48 -11.24 -4.19 -9.31
C GLU A 48 -10.52 -2.89 -9.68
N LEU A 49 -11.27 -1.93 -10.23
CA LEU A 49 -10.78 -0.60 -10.56
C LEU A 49 -11.78 0.42 -10.05
N THR A 50 -11.29 1.36 -9.24
CA THR A 50 -12.06 2.51 -8.80
C THR A 50 -11.43 3.79 -9.33
N VAL A 51 -12.26 4.69 -9.86
CA VAL A 51 -11.85 6.00 -10.36
C VAL A 51 -12.79 7.09 -9.81
N LEU A 52 -12.21 8.18 -9.31
CA LEU A 52 -12.91 9.38 -8.88
C LEU A 52 -12.40 10.56 -9.71
N LYS A 53 -13.24 11.06 -10.61
CA LYS A 53 -12.96 12.28 -11.37
C LYS A 53 -13.41 13.50 -10.59
N VAL A 54 -12.54 14.49 -10.51
CA VAL A 54 -12.82 15.80 -9.93
C VAL A 54 -12.60 16.87 -11.00
N ASP A 55 -13.66 17.60 -11.34
CA ASP A 55 -13.64 18.71 -12.29
C ASP A 55 -13.14 20.02 -11.62
N PRO A 56 -12.68 21.02 -12.41
CA PRO A 56 -12.24 22.32 -11.86
C PRO A 56 -13.28 23.09 -11.04
N ASP A 57 -14.57 22.86 -11.30
CA ASP A 57 -15.67 23.45 -10.55
C ASP A 57 -15.98 22.69 -9.23
N GLY A 58 -15.28 21.58 -8.98
CA GLY A 58 -15.45 20.70 -7.83
C GLY A 58 -16.52 19.63 -8.00
N ARG A 59 -17.10 19.45 -9.20
CA ARG A 59 -17.99 18.31 -9.45
C ARG A 59 -17.21 17.00 -9.42
N GLU A 60 -17.84 15.98 -8.87
CA GLU A 60 -17.26 14.65 -8.66
C GLU A 60 -18.05 13.60 -9.47
N GLU A 61 -17.33 12.69 -10.12
CA GLU A 61 -17.91 11.50 -10.76
C GLU A 61 -17.09 10.27 -10.38
N GLU A 62 -17.69 9.34 -9.64
CA GLU A 62 -17.06 8.09 -9.21
C GLU A 62 -17.54 6.89 -10.03
N ARG A 63 -16.62 5.99 -10.37
CA ARG A 63 -16.94 4.68 -10.96
C ARG A 63 -16.09 3.61 -10.29
N SER A 64 -16.72 2.55 -9.82
CA SER A 64 -16.05 1.33 -9.35
C SER A 64 -16.55 0.13 -10.13
N VAL A 65 -15.64 -0.75 -10.55
CA VAL A 65 -15.96 -1.92 -11.35
C VAL A 65 -15.09 -3.12 -10.97
N ARG A 66 -15.74 -4.25 -10.71
CA ARG A 66 -15.09 -5.56 -10.68
C ARG A 66 -14.93 -6.11 -12.08
N LEU A 67 -13.77 -6.70 -12.34
CA LEU A 67 -13.38 -7.20 -13.64
C LEU A 67 -13.00 -8.67 -13.53
N ASN A 68 -13.41 -9.46 -14.52
CA ASN A 68 -12.89 -10.81 -14.67
C ASN A 68 -11.46 -10.72 -15.24
N PRO A 69 -10.41 -11.11 -14.49
CA PRO A 69 -9.02 -11.00 -14.94
C PRO A 69 -8.67 -12.00 -16.05
N GLY A 70 -9.47 -13.04 -16.26
CA GLY A 70 -9.21 -14.11 -17.23
C GLY A 70 -8.05 -15.04 -16.83
N ILE A 71 -7.54 -14.92 -15.61
CA ILE A 71 -6.57 -15.82 -14.98
C ILE A 71 -7.01 -16.11 -13.53
N PRO A 72 -6.59 -17.22 -12.91
CA PRO A 72 -6.91 -17.48 -11.50
C PRO A 72 -6.39 -16.39 -10.57
N ILE A 73 -7.20 -16.00 -9.57
CA ILE A 73 -6.77 -15.05 -8.52
C ILE A 73 -6.02 -15.84 -7.42
N PRO A 74 -4.73 -15.55 -7.16
CA PRO A 74 -3.99 -16.21 -6.10
C PRO A 74 -4.62 -15.99 -4.72
N SER A 75 -4.62 -17.00 -3.86
CA SER A 75 -5.20 -16.91 -2.51
C SER A 75 -4.57 -15.81 -1.66
N ALA A 76 -3.29 -15.49 -1.89
CA ALA A 76 -2.61 -14.38 -1.23
C ALA A 76 -3.22 -13.02 -1.59
N ALA A 77 -3.59 -12.80 -2.86
CA ALA A 77 -4.28 -11.58 -3.28
C ALA A 77 -5.69 -11.52 -2.69
N THR A 78 -6.43 -12.63 -2.75
CA THR A 78 -7.76 -12.73 -2.12
C THR A 78 -7.73 -12.46 -0.61
N ARG A 79 -6.67 -12.87 0.11
CA ARG A 79 -6.52 -12.53 1.54
C ARG A 79 -6.34 -11.04 1.79
N VAL A 80 -5.77 -10.30 0.84
CA VAL A 80 -5.53 -8.85 0.96
C VAL A 80 -6.82 -8.08 0.68
N HIS A 81 -7.41 -8.27 -0.50
CA HIS A 81 -8.54 -7.44 -0.96
C HIS A 81 -9.91 -8.12 -0.85
N GLY A 82 -9.96 -9.40 -0.46
CA GLY A 82 -11.22 -10.13 -0.23
C GLY A 82 -11.99 -10.55 -1.48
N ILE A 83 -11.39 -10.48 -2.68
CA ILE A 83 -12.05 -10.81 -3.95
C ILE A 83 -11.52 -12.17 -4.44
N SER A 84 -12.44 -13.09 -4.70
CA SER A 84 -12.15 -14.44 -5.21
C SER A 84 -12.56 -14.60 -6.67
N ASP A 85 -12.13 -15.69 -7.32
CA ASP A 85 -12.54 -16.02 -8.69
C ASP A 85 -14.08 -16.09 -8.85
N VAL A 86 -14.79 -16.52 -7.79
CA VAL A 86 -16.25 -16.64 -7.79
C VAL A 86 -16.91 -15.26 -7.87
N ASP A 87 -16.35 -14.25 -7.21
CA ASP A 87 -16.91 -12.89 -7.17
C ASP A 87 -16.86 -12.16 -8.51
N VAL A 88 -15.94 -12.59 -9.40
CA VAL A 88 -15.68 -11.95 -10.68
C VAL A 88 -16.01 -12.81 -11.89
N ALA A 89 -16.50 -14.04 -11.69
CA ALA A 89 -16.74 -14.99 -12.77
C ALA A 89 -17.69 -14.45 -13.85
N ASP A 90 -18.74 -13.72 -13.45
CA ASP A 90 -19.76 -13.13 -14.34
C ASP A 90 -19.45 -11.68 -14.78
N LYS A 91 -18.34 -11.11 -14.31
CA LYS A 91 -17.97 -9.71 -14.52
C LYS A 91 -17.33 -9.49 -15.90
N PRO A 92 -17.41 -8.27 -16.48
CA PRO A 92 -16.74 -7.99 -17.74
C PRO A 92 -15.22 -8.12 -17.60
N THR A 93 -14.54 -8.49 -18.69
CA THR A 93 -13.08 -8.38 -18.75
C THR A 93 -12.67 -6.92 -18.94
N PHE A 94 -11.42 -6.57 -18.59
CA PHE A 94 -10.89 -5.23 -18.83
C PHE A 94 -11.09 -4.77 -20.28
N SER A 95 -10.83 -5.63 -21.27
CA SER A 95 -10.99 -5.29 -22.70
C SER A 95 -12.41 -4.82 -23.06
N ARG A 96 -13.46 -5.35 -22.41
CA ARG A 96 -14.84 -4.91 -22.61
C ARG A 96 -15.10 -3.52 -22.00
N TYR A 97 -14.42 -3.19 -20.90
CA TYR A 97 -14.55 -1.92 -20.19
C TYR A 97 -13.64 -0.81 -20.75
N ALA A 98 -12.53 -1.18 -21.39
CA ALA A 98 -11.41 -0.30 -21.71
C ALA A 98 -11.80 0.96 -22.50
N LYS A 99 -12.66 0.85 -23.53
CA LYS A 99 -13.06 2.02 -24.34
C LYS A 99 -13.84 3.07 -23.52
N GLY A 100 -14.72 2.61 -22.63
CA GLY A 100 -15.49 3.49 -21.76
C GLY A 100 -14.59 4.19 -20.74
N LEU A 101 -13.63 3.44 -20.18
CA LEU A 101 -12.63 4.00 -19.28
C LEU A 101 -11.71 5.00 -19.98
N MET A 102 -11.22 4.69 -21.18
CA MET A 102 -10.39 5.62 -21.97
C MET A 102 -11.09 6.96 -22.17
N SER A 103 -12.37 6.91 -22.55
CA SER A 103 -13.20 8.11 -22.74
C SER A 103 -13.40 8.88 -21.44
N PHE A 104 -13.55 8.18 -20.31
CA PHE A 104 -13.68 8.80 -18.99
C PHE A 104 -12.40 9.53 -18.56
N LEU A 105 -11.24 8.92 -18.83
CA LEU A 105 -9.93 9.46 -18.51
C LEU A 105 -9.48 10.55 -19.49
N GLU A 106 -10.13 10.73 -20.63
CA GLU A 106 -9.70 11.70 -21.66
C GLU A 106 -9.59 13.11 -21.08
N GLY A 107 -8.48 13.80 -21.42
CA GLY A 107 -8.21 15.17 -20.96
C GLY A 107 -7.89 15.32 -19.46
N CYS A 108 -7.89 14.24 -18.67
CA CYS A 108 -7.67 14.31 -17.24
C CYS A 108 -6.18 14.22 -16.84
N ASP A 109 -5.79 14.87 -15.75
CA ASP A 109 -4.61 14.47 -14.99
C ASP A 109 -4.93 13.24 -14.13
N LEU A 110 -3.89 12.61 -13.57
CA LEU A 110 -4.02 11.40 -12.74
C LEU A 110 -3.56 11.67 -11.31
N GLY A 111 -4.24 11.07 -10.35
CA GLY A 111 -3.97 11.17 -8.92
C GLY A 111 -4.12 9.82 -8.21
N GLY A 112 -3.51 9.68 -7.03
CA GLY A 112 -3.74 8.53 -6.14
C GLY A 112 -2.59 8.34 -5.16
N PHE A 113 -2.54 7.18 -4.49
CA PHE A 113 -1.56 6.88 -3.44
C PHE A 113 -0.67 5.70 -3.86
N GLY A 114 0.54 5.97 -4.33
CA GLY A 114 1.46 4.95 -4.89
C GLY A 114 1.31 4.71 -6.40
N ILE A 115 0.43 5.46 -7.07
CA ILE A 115 0.01 5.22 -8.45
C ILE A 115 1.13 5.25 -9.49
N ILE A 116 2.22 5.99 -9.25
CA ILE A 116 3.30 6.13 -10.23
C ILE A 116 4.06 4.81 -10.40
N ARG A 117 4.21 4.05 -9.31
CA ARG A 117 5.00 2.81 -9.32
C ARG A 117 4.18 1.57 -9.69
N PHE A 118 2.86 1.62 -9.54
CA PHE A 118 2.02 0.44 -9.64
C PHE A 118 0.80 0.61 -10.53
N ASP A 119 -0.18 1.42 -10.08
CA ASP A 119 -1.50 1.52 -10.69
C ASP A 119 -1.46 2.02 -12.14
N VAL A 120 -0.68 3.07 -12.40
CA VAL A 120 -0.52 3.61 -13.76
C VAL A 120 0.17 2.58 -14.67
N PRO A 121 1.32 1.99 -14.31
CA PRO A 121 1.94 0.93 -15.11
C PRO A 121 1.03 -0.28 -15.41
N ILE A 122 0.29 -0.80 -14.43
CA ILE A 122 -0.59 -1.96 -14.66
C ILE A 122 -1.83 -1.58 -15.49
N LEU A 123 -2.36 -0.37 -15.32
CA LEU A 123 -3.44 0.15 -16.17
C LEU A 123 -2.98 0.28 -17.62
N GLN A 124 -1.76 0.78 -17.85
CA GLN A 124 -1.14 0.82 -19.19
C GLN A 124 -0.99 -0.58 -19.79
N ALA A 125 -0.56 -1.56 -18.99
CA ALA A 125 -0.46 -2.95 -19.43
C ALA A 125 -1.83 -3.53 -19.82
N GLU A 126 -2.89 -3.29 -19.03
CA GLU A 126 -4.25 -3.71 -19.37
C GLU A 126 -4.79 -3.04 -20.64
N PHE A 127 -4.58 -1.74 -20.82
CA PHE A 127 -4.93 -1.05 -22.07
C PHE A 127 -4.22 -1.67 -23.27
N ARG A 128 -2.91 -1.92 -23.17
CA ARG A 128 -2.13 -2.56 -24.24
C ARG A 128 -2.66 -3.96 -24.56
N ARG A 129 -2.99 -4.77 -23.55
CA ARG A 129 -3.62 -6.09 -23.73
C ARG A 129 -5.00 -6.00 -24.40
N ALA A 130 -5.72 -4.89 -24.19
CA ALA A 130 -6.98 -4.60 -24.85
C ALA A 130 -6.83 -4.00 -26.27
N GLY A 131 -5.58 -3.81 -26.75
CA GLY A 131 -5.30 -3.21 -28.07
C GLY A 131 -5.48 -1.69 -28.11
N LEU A 132 -5.37 -1.02 -26.97
CA LEU A 132 -5.44 0.44 -26.85
C LEU A 132 -4.13 0.97 -26.27
N GLU A 133 -3.71 2.14 -26.71
CA GLU A 133 -2.55 2.83 -26.13
C GLU A 133 -3.04 3.87 -25.12
N PHE A 134 -2.62 3.73 -23.86
CA PHE A 134 -2.87 4.71 -22.80
C PHE A 134 -1.55 5.36 -22.39
N GLU A 135 -1.38 6.61 -22.75
CA GLU A 135 -0.17 7.36 -22.46
C GLU A 135 -0.39 8.39 -21.35
N THR A 136 0.65 8.59 -20.55
CA THR A 136 0.73 9.64 -19.55
C THR A 136 1.33 10.93 -20.11
N GLU A 137 1.80 10.91 -21.36
CA GLU A 137 2.31 12.11 -22.02
C GLU A 137 1.22 13.20 -22.07
N GLY A 138 1.58 14.44 -21.74
CA GLY A 138 0.62 15.54 -21.63
C GLY A 138 -0.26 15.53 -20.36
N ARG A 139 -0.20 14.48 -19.54
CA ARG A 139 -0.86 14.41 -18.23
C ARG A 139 0.12 14.79 -17.13
N ARG A 140 -0.41 15.23 -16.00
CA ARG A 140 0.28 15.33 -14.71
C ARG A 140 -0.17 14.13 -13.90
N VAL A 141 0.79 13.54 -13.18
CA VAL A 141 0.55 12.39 -12.32
C VAL A 141 0.96 12.79 -10.92
N VAL A 142 -0.02 12.88 -10.03
CA VAL A 142 0.14 13.33 -8.65
C VAL A 142 0.05 12.11 -7.73
N ASP A 143 1.16 11.78 -7.07
CA ASP A 143 1.25 10.64 -6.17
C ASP A 143 1.35 11.12 -4.72
N SER A 144 0.27 10.92 -3.97
CA SER A 144 0.18 11.33 -2.56
C SER A 144 1.15 10.58 -1.65
N LEU A 145 1.58 9.35 -2.01
CA LEU A 145 2.58 8.60 -1.24
C LEU A 145 3.97 9.25 -1.36
N LEU A 146 4.34 9.73 -2.55
CA LEU A 146 5.60 10.45 -2.74
C LEU A 146 5.61 11.78 -1.99
N ILE A 147 4.48 12.48 -1.96
CA ILE A 147 4.33 13.71 -1.16
C ILE A 147 4.44 13.37 0.33
N TYR A 148 3.75 12.34 0.81
CA TYR A 148 3.84 11.87 2.20
C TYR A 148 5.30 11.60 2.59
N HIS A 149 6.02 10.75 1.86
CA HIS A 149 7.42 10.46 2.18
C HIS A 149 8.36 11.67 2.10
N LYS A 150 8.04 12.67 1.29
CA LYS A 150 8.85 13.88 1.19
C LYS A 150 8.67 14.82 2.40
N TYR A 151 7.46 14.87 2.95
CA TYR A 151 7.10 15.80 4.04
C TYR A 151 7.00 15.12 5.41
N GLU A 152 7.05 13.79 5.48
CA GLU A 152 7.08 13.00 6.72
C GLU A 152 8.30 12.06 6.71
N PRO A 153 9.53 12.59 6.89
CA PRO A 153 10.74 11.78 6.95
C PRO A 153 10.73 10.83 8.15
N ARG A 154 11.33 9.65 7.97
CA ARG A 154 11.38 8.58 9.00
C ARG A 154 12.74 8.56 9.71
N ASP A 155 13.16 9.71 10.21
CA ASP A 155 14.40 9.87 10.98
C ASP A 155 14.14 10.45 12.38
N LEU A 156 15.12 10.27 13.27
CA LEU A 156 15.01 10.65 14.69
C LEU A 156 14.73 12.16 14.86
N ALA A 157 15.38 13.01 14.06
CA ALA A 157 15.24 14.46 14.15
C ALA A 157 13.82 14.90 13.78
N SER A 158 13.27 14.34 12.70
CA SER A 158 11.90 14.62 12.25
C SER A 158 10.86 14.10 13.24
N ALA A 159 11.07 12.93 13.84
CA ALA A 159 10.21 12.41 14.89
C ALA A 159 10.25 13.30 16.15
N PHE A 160 11.44 13.75 16.55
CA PHE A 160 11.60 14.65 17.70
C PHE A 160 10.93 16.00 17.47
N GLU A 161 11.07 16.58 16.28
CA GLU A 161 10.38 17.82 15.91
C GLU A 161 8.85 17.64 15.91
N LYS A 162 8.36 16.55 15.30
CA LYS A 162 6.93 16.26 15.18
C LYS A 162 6.24 16.05 16.54
N TYR A 163 6.81 15.21 17.39
CA TYR A 163 6.16 14.82 18.64
C TYR A 163 6.51 15.74 19.82
N CYS A 164 7.73 16.28 19.86
CA CYS A 164 8.19 17.10 20.99
C CYS A 164 8.16 18.61 20.69
N GLY A 165 7.97 19.04 19.44
CA GLY A 165 7.93 20.45 19.05
C GLY A 165 9.27 21.19 19.22
N LYS A 166 10.39 20.44 19.27
CA LYS A 166 11.74 20.95 19.52
C LYS A 166 12.62 20.69 18.31
N THR A 167 13.45 21.67 17.95
CA THR A 167 14.51 21.45 16.96
C THR A 167 15.62 20.60 17.57
N PHE A 168 16.00 19.53 16.88
CA PHE A 168 17.04 18.64 17.36
C PHE A 168 18.44 19.27 17.16
N GLN A 169 18.91 20.02 18.16
CA GLN A 169 20.26 20.59 18.21
C GLN A 169 21.24 19.57 18.82
N GLU A 170 22.44 19.44 18.25
CA GLU A 170 23.47 18.44 18.65
C GLU A 170 23.11 16.97 18.37
N ALA A 171 22.51 16.71 17.20
CA ALA A 171 22.37 15.35 16.68
C ALA A 171 23.72 14.60 16.69
N HIS A 172 23.69 13.29 16.93
CA HIS A 172 24.82 12.35 16.84
C HIS A 172 25.71 12.18 18.09
N THR A 173 25.27 12.63 19.26
CA THR A 173 25.80 12.07 20.52
C THR A 173 24.87 10.98 21.02
N SER A 174 25.43 9.83 21.42
CA SER A 174 24.62 8.70 21.92
C SER A 174 23.70 9.09 23.09
N THR A 175 24.09 10.09 23.89
CA THR A 175 23.27 10.60 25.00
C THR A 175 22.10 11.44 24.50
N ALA A 176 22.32 12.35 23.54
CA ALA A 176 21.23 13.14 22.98
C ALA A 176 20.21 12.24 22.25
N ASP A 177 20.69 11.26 21.49
CA ASP A 177 19.83 10.36 20.72
C ASP A 177 18.95 9.48 21.64
N VAL A 178 19.53 8.93 22.72
CA VAL A 178 18.76 8.12 23.70
C VAL A 178 17.71 8.96 24.42
N ARG A 179 18.03 10.21 24.81
CA ARG A 179 17.05 11.10 25.45
C ARG A 179 15.94 11.50 24.49
N ALA A 180 16.28 11.79 23.23
CA ALA A 180 15.30 12.08 22.20
C ALA A 180 14.34 10.90 22.01
N ALA A 181 14.86 9.67 21.92
CA ALA A 181 14.03 8.48 21.80
C ALA A 181 13.06 8.32 22.97
N ALA A 182 13.51 8.55 24.20
CA ALA A 182 12.65 8.49 25.39
C ALA A 182 11.56 9.59 25.38
N GLU A 183 11.92 10.83 25.03
CA GLU A 183 10.97 11.95 24.93
C GLU A 183 9.95 11.74 23.79
N ILE A 184 10.38 11.16 22.67
CA ILE A 184 9.50 10.79 21.56
C ILE A 184 8.47 9.77 22.03
N LEU A 185 8.89 8.70 22.71
CA LEU A 185 7.96 7.66 23.18
C LEU A 185 6.91 8.24 24.14
N ASP A 186 7.34 9.03 25.13
CA ASP A 186 6.44 9.70 26.08
C ASP A 186 5.43 10.61 25.34
N SER A 187 5.91 11.35 24.34
CA SER A 187 5.07 12.22 23.51
C SER A 187 4.11 11.43 22.61
N GLN A 188 4.52 10.27 22.09
CA GLN A 188 3.65 9.37 21.31
C GLN A 188 2.52 8.81 22.15
N ILE A 189 2.81 8.35 23.37
CA ILE A 189 1.81 7.87 24.33
C ILE A 189 0.80 8.98 24.64
N ALA A 190 1.26 10.23 24.77
CA ALA A 190 0.37 11.38 24.98
C ALA A 190 -0.44 11.77 23.72
N HIS A 191 0.09 11.49 22.52
CA HIS A 191 -0.50 11.89 21.24
C HIS A 191 -1.60 10.93 20.75
N TYR A 192 -1.36 9.62 20.85
CA TYR A 192 -2.26 8.59 20.32
C TYR A 192 -3.21 8.09 21.43
N GLN A 193 -4.52 8.29 21.24
CA GLN A 193 -5.53 7.92 22.24
C GLN A 193 -5.68 6.40 22.43
N ASP A 194 -5.32 5.63 21.41
CA ASP A 194 -5.38 4.18 21.34
C ASP A 194 -4.03 3.50 21.63
N LEU A 195 -2.97 4.28 21.86
CA LEU A 195 -1.67 3.75 22.25
C LEU A 195 -1.62 3.57 23.77
N SER A 196 -1.46 2.32 24.20
CA SER A 196 -1.34 2.02 25.62
C SER A 196 -0.05 2.59 26.22
N PRO A 197 -0.09 3.17 27.42
CA PRO A 197 1.13 3.55 28.16
C PRO A 197 1.83 2.33 28.80
N ASP A 198 1.23 1.14 28.73
CA ASP A 198 1.76 -0.07 29.35
C ASP A 198 2.89 -0.70 28.51
N VAL A 199 4.02 -0.99 29.15
CA VAL A 199 5.23 -1.48 28.47
C VAL A 199 5.03 -2.87 27.85
N GLU A 200 4.20 -3.74 28.44
CA GLU A 200 3.91 -5.06 27.89
C GLU A 200 3.09 -4.92 26.59
N GLN A 201 2.07 -4.06 26.60
CA GLN A 201 1.26 -3.80 25.40
C GLN A 201 2.07 -3.09 24.30
N LEU A 202 2.95 -2.16 24.67
CA LEU A 202 3.88 -1.52 23.73
C LEU A 202 4.86 -2.55 23.14
N HIS A 203 5.35 -3.49 23.95
CA HIS A 203 6.22 -4.58 23.49
C HIS A 203 5.51 -5.44 22.45
N GLU A 204 4.29 -5.92 22.74
CA GLU A 204 3.50 -6.71 21.79
C GLU A 204 3.23 -5.95 20.48
N LEU A 205 2.97 -4.64 20.55
CA LEU A 205 2.82 -3.79 19.36
C LEU A 205 4.10 -3.72 18.51
N CYS A 206 5.27 -3.69 19.15
CA CYS A 206 6.56 -3.66 18.45
C CYS A 206 6.99 -5.04 17.92
N HIS A 207 6.39 -6.10 18.44
CA HIS A 207 6.74 -7.48 18.14
C HIS A 207 5.49 -8.29 17.77
N PRO A 208 4.77 -7.92 16.69
CA PRO A 208 3.60 -8.67 16.27
C PRO A 208 4.01 -10.11 15.98
N ARG A 209 3.31 -11.08 16.58
CA ARG A 209 3.45 -12.51 16.29
C ARG A 209 2.15 -13.05 15.73
N GLU A 210 2.24 -13.73 14.58
CA GLU A 210 1.14 -14.55 14.07
C GLU A 210 1.27 -15.99 14.58
N PRO A 211 0.15 -16.72 14.79
CA PRO A 211 0.18 -18.09 15.31
C PRO A 211 0.97 -19.10 14.46
N ASP A 212 1.12 -18.82 13.18
CA ASP A 212 1.83 -19.67 12.22
C ASP A 212 3.31 -19.31 12.08
N TRP A 213 3.80 -18.25 12.72
CA TRP A 213 5.21 -17.89 12.65
C TRP A 213 6.07 -18.89 13.42
N ILE A 214 7.13 -19.35 12.76
CA ILE A 214 8.15 -20.21 13.36
C ILE A 214 9.22 -19.36 14.04
N ASP A 215 9.51 -18.16 13.51
CA ASP A 215 10.48 -17.21 14.04
C ASP A 215 9.86 -15.83 14.36
N ASP A 216 10.59 -15.02 15.12
CA ASP A 216 10.13 -13.71 15.61
C ASP A 216 10.01 -12.62 14.53
N GLU A 217 10.45 -12.88 13.30
CA GLU A 217 10.45 -11.92 12.18
C GLU A 217 9.49 -12.34 11.04
N GLY A 218 8.78 -13.46 11.20
CA GLY A 218 7.85 -14.02 10.22
C GLY A 218 8.50 -14.47 8.92
N LYS A 219 9.80 -14.81 8.95
CA LYS A 219 10.52 -15.28 7.75
C LYS A 219 10.21 -16.74 7.43
N LEU A 220 9.76 -17.50 8.42
CA LEU A 220 9.36 -18.89 8.36
C LEU A 220 7.96 -19.02 8.95
N ILE A 221 7.09 -19.68 8.21
CA ILE A 221 5.71 -19.93 8.62
C ILE A 221 5.43 -21.43 8.60
N LEU A 222 4.55 -21.89 9.48
CA LEU A 222 4.08 -23.25 9.54
C LEU A 222 2.86 -23.41 8.63
N SER A 223 2.99 -24.24 7.59
CA SER A 223 1.85 -24.64 6.76
C SER A 223 1.36 -26.04 7.12
N ASP A 224 0.21 -26.43 6.59
CA ASP A 224 -0.36 -27.79 6.74
C ASP A 224 0.61 -28.90 6.29
N GLN A 225 1.56 -28.58 5.41
CA GLN A 225 2.55 -29.51 4.85
C GLN A 225 3.96 -29.29 5.44
N GLY A 226 4.10 -28.43 6.45
CA GLY A 226 5.36 -28.15 7.13
C GLY A 226 5.90 -26.73 6.94
N PRO A 227 7.17 -26.48 7.32
CA PRO A 227 7.78 -25.15 7.28
C PRO A 227 7.89 -24.57 5.87
N ALA A 228 7.42 -23.35 5.69
CA ALA A 228 7.46 -22.56 4.47
C ALA A 228 8.14 -21.21 4.67
N LEU A 229 8.55 -20.56 3.59
CA LEU A 229 9.05 -19.18 3.65
C LEU A 229 7.87 -18.22 3.85
N GLY A 230 7.98 -17.31 4.81
CA GLY A 230 7.04 -16.21 4.99
C GLY A 230 7.31 -15.01 4.08
N PHE A 231 8.47 -14.95 3.41
CA PHE A 231 8.93 -13.76 2.69
C PHE A 231 9.57 -14.06 1.32
N GLY A 232 9.79 -12.98 0.57
CA GLY A 232 10.55 -13.00 -0.67
C GLY A 232 9.85 -13.72 -1.83
N LYS A 233 10.63 -14.05 -2.87
CA LYS A 233 10.12 -14.63 -4.13
C LYS A 233 9.33 -15.92 -3.93
N TYR A 234 9.67 -16.69 -2.89
CA TYR A 234 9.07 -17.98 -2.59
C TYR A 234 8.18 -17.94 -1.35
N SER A 235 7.66 -16.76 -0.96
CA SER A 235 6.70 -16.65 0.14
C SER A 235 5.52 -17.62 -0.07
N GLY A 236 5.15 -18.33 1.00
CA GLY A 236 4.16 -19.39 1.03
C GLY A 236 4.62 -20.77 0.52
N ARG A 237 5.86 -20.92 0.05
CA ARG A 237 6.39 -22.21 -0.45
C ARG A 237 7.16 -22.95 0.62
N LEU A 238 6.99 -24.28 0.66
CA LEU A 238 7.70 -25.16 1.58
C LEU A 238 9.22 -25.04 1.41
N LEU A 239 9.95 -25.05 2.53
CA LEU A 239 11.41 -25.02 2.49
C LEU A 239 11.98 -26.20 1.70
N GLN A 240 11.37 -27.39 1.80
CA GLN A 240 11.80 -28.57 1.06
C GLN A 240 11.63 -28.40 -0.46
N ASP A 241 10.52 -27.79 -0.88
CA ASP A 241 10.27 -27.53 -2.30
C ASP A 241 11.27 -26.52 -2.86
N VAL A 242 11.56 -25.46 -2.09
CA VAL A 242 12.55 -24.46 -2.48
C VAL A 242 13.96 -25.08 -2.49
N ALA A 243 14.30 -25.97 -1.57
CA ALA A 243 15.58 -26.68 -1.59
C ALA A 243 15.80 -27.51 -2.87
N ARG A 244 14.72 -28.04 -3.46
CA ARG A 244 14.74 -28.79 -4.73
C ARG A 244 14.71 -27.87 -5.95
N LEU A 245 13.96 -26.78 -5.88
CA LEU A 245 13.73 -25.85 -6.99
C LEU A 245 14.88 -24.84 -7.16
N ASP A 246 15.36 -24.27 -6.05
CA ASP A 246 16.30 -23.16 -5.99
C ASP A 246 17.09 -23.22 -4.67
N ARG A 247 18.01 -24.18 -4.62
CA ARG A 247 18.84 -24.41 -3.44
C ARG A 247 19.69 -23.20 -3.06
N GLU A 248 20.20 -22.47 -4.06
CA GLU A 248 21.04 -21.29 -3.87
C GLU A 248 20.31 -20.20 -3.08
N TYR A 249 18.99 -20.04 -3.29
CA TYR A 249 18.19 -19.09 -2.52
C TYR A 249 18.21 -19.40 -1.01
N LEU A 250 18.12 -20.68 -0.63
CA LEU A 250 18.19 -21.07 0.78
C LEU A 250 19.61 -20.97 1.35
N GLU A 251 20.63 -21.24 0.54
CA GLU A 251 22.03 -21.06 0.94
C GLU A 251 22.36 -19.57 1.16
N TRP A 252 21.78 -18.68 0.36
CA TRP A 252 21.83 -17.24 0.60
C TRP A 252 21.18 -16.87 1.95
N ILE A 253 20.01 -17.40 2.29
CA ILE A 253 19.39 -17.16 3.61
C ILE A 253 20.34 -17.56 4.74
N CYS A 254 21.07 -18.67 4.59
CA CYS A 254 22.01 -19.15 5.60
C CYS A 254 23.21 -18.24 5.85
N THR A 255 23.52 -17.33 4.92
CA THR A 255 24.68 -16.43 4.94
C THR A 255 24.30 -14.95 5.05
N ALA A 256 23.05 -14.62 4.73
CA ALA A 256 22.48 -13.29 4.87
C ALA A 256 22.19 -12.92 6.34
N ASP A 257 21.83 -11.65 6.55
CA ASP A 257 21.51 -11.09 7.85
C ASP A 257 20.09 -11.46 8.29
N PHE A 258 19.95 -12.69 8.80
CA PHE A 258 18.72 -13.21 9.40
C PHE A 258 19.00 -13.74 10.82
N SER A 259 17.96 -13.88 11.64
CA SER A 259 18.09 -14.50 12.96
C SER A 259 18.73 -15.90 12.88
N ASN A 260 19.36 -16.30 13.98
CA ASN A 260 19.96 -17.65 14.09
C ASN A 260 18.90 -18.73 13.88
N GLN A 261 17.69 -18.54 14.40
CA GLN A 261 16.58 -19.48 14.25
C GLN A 261 16.23 -19.71 12.78
N VAL A 262 16.06 -18.64 11.99
CA VAL A 262 15.80 -18.75 10.54
C VAL A 262 16.91 -19.53 9.85
N ARG A 263 18.17 -19.17 10.13
CA ARG A 263 19.33 -19.81 9.49
C ARG A 263 19.45 -21.29 9.88
N GLU A 264 19.21 -21.65 11.13
CA GLU A 264 19.28 -23.04 11.59
C GLU A 264 18.16 -23.91 11.01
N THR A 265 16.92 -23.40 10.97
CA THR A 265 15.81 -24.12 10.35
C THR A 265 16.04 -24.35 8.85
N VAL A 266 16.54 -23.35 8.12
CA VAL A 266 16.88 -23.51 6.70
C VAL A 266 18.05 -24.49 6.51
N ARG A 267 19.11 -24.42 7.34
CA ARG A 267 20.23 -25.38 7.28
C ARG A 267 19.80 -26.82 7.53
N ALA A 268 18.82 -27.03 8.41
CA ALA A 268 18.29 -28.37 8.68
C ALA A 268 17.68 -29.00 7.41
N VAL A 269 17.00 -28.20 6.59
CA VAL A 269 16.40 -28.66 5.31
C VAL A 269 17.46 -28.87 4.22
N LEU A 270 18.55 -28.10 4.25
CA LEU A 270 19.66 -28.23 3.30
C LEU A 270 20.61 -29.40 3.59
N SER A 271 20.55 -29.97 4.80
CA SER A 271 21.41 -31.06 5.24
C SER A 271 21.00 -32.40 4.61
N PRO A 272 21.94 -33.21 4.10
CA PRO A 272 21.60 -34.50 3.49
C PRO A 272 21.08 -35.48 4.56
N GLY A 273 19.77 -35.77 4.53
CA GLY A 273 19.14 -36.78 5.38
C GLY A 273 17.87 -36.37 6.15
N ALA A 274 17.25 -35.21 5.88
CA ALA A 274 15.92 -34.93 6.42
C ALA A 274 14.91 -35.98 5.90
N PRO A 275 14.14 -36.67 6.78
CA PRO A 275 13.17 -37.65 6.33
C PRO A 275 12.11 -36.95 5.47
N ASP A 276 11.80 -37.54 4.32
CA ASP A 276 10.61 -37.19 3.54
C ASP A 276 9.40 -37.43 4.45
N GLY A 277 8.89 -36.33 5.03
CA GLY A 277 7.67 -36.29 5.83
C GLY A 277 6.52 -35.78 4.99
#